data_AF-A0A2L0GLZ2-F1
#
_entry.id   AF-A0A2L0GLZ2-F1
#
_cell.length_a   1.000
_cell.length_b   1.000
_cell.length_c   1.000
_cell.angle_alpha   90.00
_cell.angle_beta   90.00
_cell.angle_gamma   90.00
#
_symmetry.space_group_name_H-M   'P 1'
#
loop_
_entity.id
_entity.type
_entity.pdbx_description
1 polymer ?
#
loop_
_entity_poly.entity_id
_entity_poly.type
_entity_poly.pdbx_seq_one_letter_code
_entity_poly.pdbx_strand_id
1 'polypeptide(L)'
;MTLIPLERPRVRSTVPWIIVSLAGVIVPALALLLLFGTPTAPAMLALAAGPVLAIGLMGAGMIAAATDGRLWVGVLLALLSGMVLSVVARTLGLLPLPDPVSATLALVIASVSFAARGALFARSAAERGWWIAVAVVAGEAAIVVTAWAKPDALPQWLLALLPAQWATTAIQMAISGSGTRGAVPALVALGGTAATTLLVAMLWPRRWPYLLMFSAWLGLSALVYHQPAPPEPIEAARTVRGS
;
A
#
# COMPACT_ATOMS: atom_id res chain seq x y z
N MET A 1 -24.01 -7.03 -27.97
CA MET A 1 -23.13 -6.73 -26.83
C MET A 1 -21.84 -6.15 -27.39
N THR A 2 -21.85 -4.84 -27.63
CA THR A 2 -20.78 -4.14 -28.35
C THR A 2 -19.61 -3.94 -27.38
N LEU A 3 -18.48 -4.58 -27.65
CA LEU A 3 -17.22 -4.33 -26.96
C LEU A 3 -16.84 -2.87 -27.23
N ILE A 4 -17.05 -2.01 -26.23
CA ILE A 4 -16.61 -0.62 -26.27
C ILE A 4 -15.09 -0.62 -26.44
N PRO A 5 -14.53 0.13 -27.41
CA PRO A 5 -13.09 0.18 -27.61
C PRO A 5 -12.40 0.64 -26.31
N LEU A 6 -11.43 -0.18 -25.87
CA LEU A 6 -10.74 -0.08 -24.57
C LEU A 6 -9.70 1.04 -24.47
N GLU A 7 -9.54 1.88 -25.51
CA GLU A 7 -8.52 2.92 -25.51
C GLU A 7 -9.11 4.31 -25.21
N ARG A 8 -8.76 4.81 -24.02
CA ARG A 8 -8.99 6.19 -23.58
C ARG A 8 -7.69 6.99 -23.62
N PRO A 9 -7.76 8.34 -23.58
CA PRO A 9 -6.62 9.20 -23.82
C PRO A 9 -5.52 8.94 -22.78
N ARG A 10 -4.34 8.56 -23.26
CA ARG A 10 -3.14 8.57 -22.42
C ARG A 10 -2.84 10.00 -22.04
N VAL A 11 -2.50 10.22 -20.78
CA VAL A 11 -1.94 11.51 -20.35
C VAL A 11 -0.61 11.70 -21.08
N ARG A 12 -0.54 12.66 -22.01
CA ARG A 12 0.69 12.99 -22.76
C ARG A 12 1.73 13.74 -21.92
N SER A 13 1.37 14.13 -20.69
CA SER A 13 2.25 14.84 -19.78
C SER A 13 3.29 13.92 -19.14
N THR A 14 4.53 14.40 -19.05
CA THR A 14 5.65 13.74 -18.35
C THR A 14 5.59 13.92 -16.83
N VAL A 15 4.87 14.93 -16.34
CA VAL A 15 4.74 15.25 -14.90
C VAL A 15 4.32 14.05 -14.04
N PRO A 16 3.24 13.30 -14.34
CA PRO A 16 2.85 12.17 -13.51
C PRO A 16 3.93 11.07 -13.44
N TRP A 17 4.73 10.87 -14.49
CA TRP A 17 5.82 9.89 -14.50
C TRP A 17 6.99 10.30 -13.61
N ILE A 18 7.27 11.61 -13.52
CA ILE A 18 8.21 12.15 -12.54
C ILE A 18 7.67 11.87 -11.12
N ILE A 19 6.39 12.12 -10.89
CA ILE A 19 5.75 11.88 -9.58
C ILE A 19 5.75 10.40 -9.22
N VAL A 20 5.49 9.49 -10.18
CA VAL A 20 5.62 8.03 -9.98
C VAL A 20 7.02 7.67 -9.48
N SER A 21 8.05 8.22 -10.10
CA SER A 21 9.45 7.97 -9.72
C SER A 21 9.77 8.54 -8.33
N LEU A 22 9.27 9.74 -8.04
CA LEU A 22 9.46 10.41 -6.74
C LEU A 22 8.75 9.66 -5.61
N ALA A 23 7.44 9.47 -5.71
CA ALA A 23 6.61 8.85 -4.69
C ALA A 23 6.88 7.34 -4.56
N GLY A 24 7.22 6.67 -5.67
CA GLY A 24 7.42 5.24 -5.71
C GLY A 24 8.80 4.78 -5.30
N VAL A 25 9.85 5.57 -5.53
CA VAL A 25 11.24 5.13 -5.31
C VAL A 25 12.07 6.16 -4.56
N ILE A 26 12.18 7.39 -5.07
CA ILE A 26 13.15 8.36 -4.56
C ILE A 26 12.85 8.75 -3.11
N VAL A 27 11.61 9.16 -2.81
CA VAL A 27 11.22 9.55 -1.44
C VAL A 27 11.28 8.38 -0.46
N PRO A 28 10.73 7.19 -0.78
CA PRO A 28 10.89 6.01 0.09
C PRO A 28 12.36 5.60 0.31
N ALA A 29 13.20 5.62 -0.72
CA ALA A 29 14.62 5.27 -0.59
C ALA A 29 15.38 6.30 0.26
N LEU A 30 15.11 7.60 0.07
CA LEU A 30 15.65 8.66 0.93
C LEU A 30 15.23 8.47 2.39
N ALA A 31 13.98 8.06 2.64
CA ALA A 31 13.53 7.76 4.00
C ALA A 31 14.35 6.63 4.64
N LEU A 32 14.63 5.54 3.93
CA LEU A 32 15.50 4.46 4.43
C LEU A 32 16.92 4.95 4.73
N LEU A 33 17.49 5.76 3.83
CA LEU A 33 18.84 6.30 3.98
C LEU A 33 18.96 7.27 5.17
N LEU A 34 17.97 8.14 5.36
CA LEU A 34 17.95 9.10 6.47
C LEU A 34 17.85 8.42 7.82
N LEU A 35 17.09 7.33 7.91
CA LEU A 35 16.98 6.57 9.14
C LEU A 35 18.31 5.86 9.47
N PHE A 36 19.03 5.36 8.46
CA PHE A 36 20.25 4.56 8.65
C PHE A 36 21.35 5.33 9.40
N GLY A 37 21.39 6.65 9.28
CA GLY A 37 22.38 7.51 9.95
C GLY A 37 22.15 7.75 11.45
N THR A 38 21.18 7.09 12.09
CA THR A 38 20.81 7.35 13.50
C THR A 38 21.35 6.29 14.48
N PRO A 39 21.70 6.64 15.74
CA PRO A 39 22.18 5.67 16.73
C PRO A 39 21.15 4.58 17.08
N THR A 40 19.86 4.87 16.94
CA THR A 40 18.73 3.94 17.11
C THR A 40 18.31 3.25 15.81
N ALA A 41 19.12 3.38 14.76
CA ALA A 41 18.83 2.89 13.42
C ALA A 41 18.33 1.43 13.38
N PRO A 42 18.98 0.44 14.02
CA PRO A 42 18.61 -0.96 13.80
C PRO A 42 17.15 -1.28 14.16
N ALA A 43 16.64 -0.70 15.26
CA ALA A 43 15.28 -0.92 15.72
C ALA A 43 14.25 -0.06 14.96
N MET A 44 14.56 1.21 14.71
CA MET A 44 13.63 2.10 13.99
C MET A 44 13.51 1.75 12.51
N LEU A 45 14.58 1.28 11.87
CA LEU A 45 14.50 0.86 10.46
C LEU A 45 13.80 -0.48 10.28
N ALA A 46 13.94 -1.43 11.21
CA ALA A 46 13.19 -2.67 11.17
C ALA A 46 11.67 -2.41 11.18
N LEU A 47 11.23 -1.41 11.94
CA LEU A 47 9.82 -0.98 12.04
C LEU A 47 9.37 -0.09 10.87
N ALA A 48 10.29 0.56 10.17
CA ALA A 48 9.98 1.47 9.06
C ALA A 48 9.90 0.76 7.69
N ALA A 49 10.44 -0.45 7.56
CA ALA A 49 10.49 -1.18 6.29
C ALA A 49 9.10 -1.43 5.68
N GLY A 50 8.14 -1.92 6.47
CA GLY A 50 6.75 -2.13 6.04
C GLY A 50 6.07 -0.86 5.52
N PRO A 51 6.00 0.23 6.31
CA PRO A 51 5.44 1.51 5.88
C PRO A 51 6.06 2.07 4.59
N VAL A 52 7.40 2.07 4.52
CA VAL A 52 8.14 2.61 3.37
C VAL A 52 7.85 1.81 2.10
N LEU A 53 7.88 0.47 2.18
CA LEU A 53 7.54 -0.38 1.04
C LEU A 53 6.09 -0.18 0.62
N ALA A 54 5.14 -0.15 1.56
CA ALA A 54 3.73 0.07 1.28
C ALA A 54 3.47 1.40 0.55
N ILE A 55 4.06 2.50 1.03
CA ILE A 55 3.94 3.82 0.40
C ILE A 55 4.58 3.83 -0.99
N GLY A 56 5.76 3.21 -1.15
CA GLY A 56 6.42 3.10 -2.46
C GLY A 56 5.59 2.33 -3.49
N LEU A 57 5.07 1.16 -3.10
CA LEU A 57 4.15 0.36 -3.92
C LEU A 57 2.89 1.15 -4.29
N MET A 58 2.30 1.86 -3.31
CA MET A 58 1.10 2.65 -3.51
C MET A 58 1.34 3.80 -4.47
N GLY A 59 2.41 4.57 -4.26
CA GLY A 59 2.81 5.68 -5.11
C GLY A 59 3.09 5.24 -6.54
N ALA A 60 3.92 4.21 -6.72
CA ALA A 60 4.24 3.70 -8.05
C ALA A 60 3.00 3.11 -8.73
N GLY A 61 2.30 2.19 -8.07
CA GLY A 61 1.20 1.43 -8.67
C GLY A 61 -0.05 2.26 -8.95
N MET A 62 -0.49 3.04 -7.96
CA MET A 62 -1.72 3.81 -8.07
C MET A 62 -1.56 4.97 -9.06
N ILE A 63 -0.46 5.72 -8.97
CA ILE A 63 -0.25 6.89 -9.85
C ILE A 63 0.03 6.42 -11.27
N ALA A 64 0.82 5.36 -11.48
CA ALA A 64 1.08 4.86 -12.83
C ALA A 64 -0.18 4.27 -13.50
N ALA A 65 -0.97 3.45 -12.77
CA ALA A 65 -2.24 2.94 -13.30
C ALA A 65 -3.24 4.07 -13.60
N ALA A 66 -3.26 5.12 -12.77
CA ALA A 66 -4.11 6.28 -12.99
C ALA A 66 -3.65 7.16 -14.17
N THR A 67 -2.35 7.12 -14.49
CA THR A 67 -1.74 7.91 -15.58
C THR A 67 -1.89 7.22 -16.93
N ASP A 68 -1.59 5.92 -17.00
CA ASP A 68 -1.65 5.14 -18.23
C ASP A 68 -3.04 4.58 -18.52
N GLY A 69 -3.86 4.41 -17.48
CA GLY A 69 -5.20 3.81 -17.57
C GLY A 69 -5.21 2.28 -17.68
N ARG A 70 -4.03 1.64 -17.70
CA ARG A 70 -3.88 0.19 -17.76
C ARG A 70 -3.44 -0.36 -16.40
N LEU A 71 -4.19 -1.35 -15.91
CA LEU A 71 -3.91 -2.03 -14.64
C LEU A 71 -2.49 -2.61 -14.60
N TRP A 72 -2.09 -3.30 -15.67
CA TRP A 72 -0.82 -4.03 -15.70
C TRP A 72 0.41 -3.10 -15.60
N VAL A 73 0.32 -1.86 -16.12
CA VAL A 73 1.42 -0.88 -16.02
C VAL A 73 1.65 -0.48 -14.57
N GLY A 74 0.56 -0.21 -13.83
CA GLY A 74 0.65 0.06 -12.40
C GLY A 74 1.18 -1.14 -11.61
N VAL A 75 0.69 -2.35 -11.88
CA VAL A 75 1.19 -3.57 -11.21
C VAL A 75 2.68 -3.76 -11.46
N LEU A 76 3.13 -3.65 -12.71
CA LEU A 76 4.55 -3.80 -13.08
C LEU A 76 5.42 -2.77 -12.34
N LEU A 77 5.04 -1.49 -12.36
CA LEU A 77 5.83 -0.43 -11.74
C LEU A 77 5.80 -0.49 -10.22
N ALA A 78 4.69 -0.92 -9.61
CA ALA A 78 4.63 -1.22 -8.19
C ALA A 78 5.61 -2.34 -7.84
N LEU A 79 5.56 -3.48 -8.54
CA LEU A 79 6.48 -4.60 -8.28
C LEU A 79 7.95 -4.22 -8.48
N LEU A 80 8.27 -3.43 -9.52
CA LEU A 80 9.62 -2.92 -9.74
C LEU A 80 10.07 -1.97 -8.61
N SER A 81 9.21 -1.05 -8.18
CA SER A 81 9.47 -0.18 -7.02
C SER A 81 9.70 -1.02 -5.75
N GLY A 82 8.82 -1.98 -5.46
CA GLY A 82 8.95 -2.88 -4.32
C GLY A 82 10.24 -3.68 -4.36
N MET A 83 10.65 -4.15 -5.54
CA MET A 83 11.93 -4.86 -5.74
C MET A 83 13.13 -3.95 -5.46
N VAL A 84 13.16 -2.75 -6.05
CA VAL A 84 14.24 -1.77 -5.83
C VAL A 84 14.36 -1.41 -4.36
N LEU A 85 13.23 -1.07 -3.71
CA LEU A 85 13.21 -0.72 -2.29
C LEU A 85 13.59 -1.90 -1.40
N SER A 86 13.19 -3.13 -1.76
CA SER A 86 13.59 -4.33 -1.03
C SER A 86 15.09 -4.59 -1.14
N VAL A 87 15.69 -4.35 -2.32
CA VAL A 87 17.15 -4.44 -2.50
C VAL A 87 17.86 -3.39 -1.66
N VAL A 88 17.42 -2.13 -1.71
CA VAL A 88 17.99 -1.06 -0.88
C VAL A 88 17.88 -1.43 0.60
N ALA A 89 16.70 -1.83 1.08
CA ALA A 89 16.49 -2.24 2.46
C ALA A 89 17.38 -3.44 2.86
N ARG A 90 17.57 -4.42 1.97
CA ARG A 90 18.50 -5.53 2.19
C ARG A 90 19.95 -5.08 2.29
N THR A 91 20.41 -4.22 1.40
CA THR A 91 21.80 -3.71 1.42
C THR A 91 22.10 -2.90 2.69
N LEU A 92 21.08 -2.28 3.27
CA LEU A 92 21.17 -1.57 4.54
C LEU A 92 21.03 -2.50 5.77
N GLY A 93 20.81 -3.81 5.57
CA GLY A 93 20.67 -4.81 6.63
C GLY A 93 19.28 -4.88 7.28
N LEU A 94 18.24 -4.32 6.64
CA LEU A 94 16.93 -4.02 7.27
C LEU A 94 15.82 -5.01 6.94
N LEU A 95 16.07 -5.87 5.96
CA LEU A 95 15.08 -6.80 5.45
C LEU A 95 15.54 -8.24 5.69
N PRO A 96 15.53 -8.72 6.95
CA PRO A 96 15.51 -10.15 7.18
C PRO A 96 14.25 -10.66 6.46
N LEU A 97 14.40 -11.62 5.57
CA LEU A 97 13.26 -12.28 4.90
C LEU A 97 13.13 -13.67 5.50
N PRO A 98 12.61 -13.82 6.73
CA PRO A 98 12.38 -15.12 7.34
C PRO A 98 11.33 -15.91 6.54
N ASP A 99 10.32 -15.23 5.98
CA ASP A 99 9.33 -15.82 5.09
C ASP A 99 9.25 -15.07 3.74
N PRO A 100 10.08 -15.44 2.75
CA PRO A 100 10.11 -14.79 1.45
C PRO A 100 8.83 -15.03 0.64
N VAL A 101 8.10 -16.12 0.90
CA VAL A 101 6.86 -16.44 0.19
C VAL A 101 5.76 -15.48 0.62
N SER A 102 5.58 -15.29 1.93
CA SER A 102 4.59 -14.35 2.46
C SER A 102 4.92 -12.90 2.09
N ALA A 103 6.20 -12.53 2.09
CA ALA A 103 6.62 -11.20 1.63
C ALA A 103 6.25 -10.99 0.15
N THR A 104 6.56 -11.96 -0.71
CA THR A 104 6.21 -11.89 -2.14
C THR A 104 4.70 -11.80 -2.34
N LEU A 105 3.92 -12.61 -1.61
CA LEU A 105 2.47 -12.58 -1.69
C LEU A 105 1.91 -11.21 -1.26
N ALA A 106 2.42 -10.64 -0.17
CA ALA A 106 2.02 -9.31 0.30
C ALA A 106 2.33 -8.22 -0.74
N LEU A 107 3.54 -8.23 -1.32
CA LEU A 107 3.94 -7.29 -2.38
C LEU A 107 3.03 -7.41 -3.61
N VAL A 108 2.70 -8.63 -4.05
CA VAL A 108 1.82 -8.87 -5.21
C VAL A 108 0.40 -8.39 -4.92
N ILE A 109 -0.20 -8.79 -3.80
CA ILE A 109 -1.57 -8.40 -3.45
C ILE A 109 -1.68 -6.88 -3.26
N ALA A 110 -0.73 -6.25 -2.57
CA ALA A 110 -0.69 -4.80 -2.42
C ALA A 110 -0.55 -4.08 -3.77
N SER A 111 0.35 -4.56 -4.64
CA SER A 111 0.55 -3.98 -5.99
C SER A 111 -0.73 -4.03 -6.82
N VAL A 112 -1.41 -5.18 -6.84
CA VAL A 112 -2.70 -5.33 -7.54
C VAL A 112 -3.77 -4.42 -6.94
N SER A 113 -3.84 -4.34 -5.61
CA SER A 113 -4.82 -3.50 -4.90
C SER A 113 -4.64 -2.01 -5.18
N PHE A 114 -3.40 -1.50 -5.15
CA PHE A 114 -3.12 -0.10 -5.45
C PHE A 114 -3.31 0.23 -6.93
N ALA A 115 -2.85 -0.64 -7.84
CA ALA A 115 -3.03 -0.45 -9.27
C ALA A 115 -4.51 -0.52 -9.67
N ALA A 116 -5.33 -1.37 -9.03
CA ALA A 116 -6.77 -1.44 -9.27
C ALA A 116 -7.46 -0.10 -8.94
N ARG A 117 -7.12 0.52 -7.80
CA ARG A 117 -7.64 1.85 -7.43
C ARG A 117 -7.21 2.92 -8.43
N GLY A 118 -5.94 2.92 -8.85
CA GLY A 118 -5.45 3.84 -9.88
C GLY A 118 -6.18 3.68 -11.21
N ALA A 119 -6.38 2.44 -11.66
CA ALA A 119 -7.13 2.14 -12.88
C ALA A 119 -8.60 2.59 -12.78
N LEU A 120 -9.22 2.47 -11.60
CA LEU A 120 -10.55 3.03 -11.37
C LEU A 120 -10.55 4.56 -11.49
N PHE A 121 -9.55 5.27 -10.92
CA PHE A 121 -9.44 6.73 -11.05
C PHE A 121 -9.28 7.20 -12.49
N ALA A 122 -8.48 6.49 -13.30
CA ALA A 122 -8.37 6.76 -14.73
C ALA A 122 -9.73 6.61 -15.44
N ARG A 123 -10.55 5.63 -15.03
CA ARG A 123 -11.88 5.41 -15.60
C ARG A 123 -12.90 6.46 -15.13
N SER A 124 -12.88 6.85 -13.86
CA SER A 124 -13.88 7.73 -13.27
C SER A 124 -13.61 9.22 -13.53
N ALA A 125 -12.35 9.62 -13.66
CA ALA A 125 -11.95 11.03 -13.79
C ALA A 125 -11.13 11.34 -15.05
N ALA A 126 -11.01 10.38 -15.98
CA ALA A 126 -10.29 10.53 -17.25
C ALA A 126 -8.88 11.12 -17.04
N GLU A 127 -8.54 12.19 -17.76
CA GLU A 127 -7.22 12.84 -17.71
C GLU A 127 -6.84 13.41 -16.33
N ARG A 128 -7.80 13.51 -15.40
CA ARG A 128 -7.58 13.98 -14.03
C ARG A 128 -7.41 12.85 -13.02
N GLY A 129 -7.51 11.59 -13.44
CA GLY A 129 -7.40 10.43 -12.54
C GLY A 129 -6.10 10.40 -11.75
N TRP A 130 -4.98 10.80 -12.37
CA TRP A 130 -3.68 10.84 -11.71
C TRP A 130 -3.61 11.87 -10.58
N TRP A 131 -4.34 13.00 -10.66
CA TRP A 131 -4.42 13.96 -9.55
C TRP A 131 -5.10 13.36 -8.32
N ILE A 132 -6.16 12.57 -8.54
CA ILE A 132 -6.83 11.84 -7.45
C ILE A 132 -5.84 10.85 -6.82
N ALA A 133 -5.09 10.11 -7.64
CA ALA A 133 -4.08 9.19 -7.15
C ALA A 133 -3.02 9.90 -6.29
N VAL A 134 -2.51 11.05 -6.74
CA VAL A 134 -1.55 11.85 -5.97
C VAL A 134 -2.12 12.30 -4.62
N ALA A 135 -3.35 12.81 -4.61
CA ALA A 135 -4.00 13.25 -3.37
C ALA A 135 -4.21 12.10 -2.37
N VAL A 136 -4.64 10.94 -2.87
CA VAL A 136 -4.85 9.73 -2.05
C VAL A 136 -3.53 9.19 -1.51
N VAL A 137 -2.50 9.08 -2.35
CA VAL A 137 -1.16 8.64 -1.94
C VAL A 137 -0.58 9.58 -0.88
N ALA A 138 -0.65 10.89 -1.09
CA ALA A 138 -0.14 11.87 -0.13
C ALA A 138 -0.92 11.82 1.20
N GLY A 139 -2.25 11.71 1.15
CA GLY A 139 -3.10 11.62 2.34
C GLY A 139 -2.84 10.37 3.16
N GLU A 140 -2.79 9.19 2.53
CA GLU A 140 -2.50 7.94 3.23
C GLU A 140 -1.05 7.90 3.74
N ALA A 141 -0.08 8.38 2.95
CA ALA A 141 1.30 8.47 3.39
C ALA A 141 1.43 9.37 4.64
N ALA A 142 0.75 10.52 4.67
CA ALA A 142 0.75 11.41 5.83
C ALA A 142 0.19 10.71 7.08
N ILE A 143 -0.91 9.96 6.96
CA ILE A 143 -1.52 9.22 8.07
C ILE A 143 -0.58 8.09 8.54
N VAL A 144 -0.04 7.28 7.63
CA VAL A 144 0.87 6.16 7.94
C VAL A 144 2.16 6.67 8.59
N VAL A 145 2.76 7.74 8.06
CA VAL A 145 3.95 8.36 8.65
C VAL A 145 3.64 8.95 10.03
N THR A 146 2.46 9.56 10.21
CA THR A 146 2.03 10.06 11.53
C THR A 146 1.85 8.92 12.51
N ALA A 147 1.21 7.82 12.12
CA ALA A 147 1.02 6.63 12.94
C ALA A 147 2.37 5.98 13.32
N TRP A 148 3.33 5.96 12.39
CA TRP A 148 4.67 5.46 12.67
C TRP A 148 5.44 6.38 13.63
N ALA A 149 5.39 7.70 13.44
CA ALA A 149 6.11 8.67 14.26
C ALA A 149 5.47 8.87 15.65
N LYS A 150 4.14 8.72 15.73
CA LYS A 150 3.34 8.89 16.96
C LYS A 150 2.21 7.85 17.00
N PRO A 151 2.50 6.62 17.45
CA PRO A 151 1.54 5.51 17.46
C PRO A 151 0.21 5.81 18.15
N ASP A 152 0.23 6.62 19.21
CA ASP A 152 -0.94 6.97 20.01
C ASP A 152 -1.69 8.22 19.51
N ALA A 153 -1.19 8.90 18.47
CA ALA A 153 -1.79 10.16 18.00
C ALA A 153 -3.05 9.95 17.15
N LEU A 154 -3.25 8.74 16.61
CA LEU A 154 -4.34 8.45 15.69
C LEU A 154 -5.16 7.27 16.20
N PRO A 155 -6.50 7.32 16.09
CA PRO A 155 -7.33 6.23 16.56
C PRO A 155 -7.21 5.01 15.64
N GLN A 156 -7.23 3.81 16.22
CA GLN A 156 -7.06 2.55 15.49
C GLN A 156 -8.14 2.31 14.43
N TRP A 157 -9.37 2.79 14.65
CA TRP A 157 -10.44 2.69 13.65
C TRP A 157 -10.09 3.45 12.38
N LEU A 158 -9.34 4.55 12.47
CA LEU A 158 -8.89 5.29 11.30
C LEU A 158 -7.87 4.46 10.54
N LEU A 159 -6.87 3.92 11.23
CA LEU A 159 -5.83 3.06 10.62
C LEU A 159 -6.42 1.82 9.95
N ALA A 160 -7.48 1.24 10.52
CA ALA A 160 -8.19 0.11 9.95
C ALA A 160 -8.91 0.43 8.63
N LEU A 161 -9.13 1.70 8.29
CA LEU A 161 -9.74 2.13 7.03
C LEU A 161 -8.73 2.29 5.89
N LEU A 162 -7.42 2.29 6.18
CA LEU A 162 -6.37 2.66 5.22
C LEU A 162 -5.76 1.44 4.51
N PRO A 163 -5.89 1.34 3.17
CA PRO A 163 -5.17 0.36 2.37
C PRO A 163 -3.64 0.38 2.53
N ALA A 164 -3.03 1.56 2.65
CA ALA A 164 -1.59 1.68 2.90
C ALA A 164 -1.21 1.08 4.24
N GLN A 165 -2.06 1.20 5.25
CA GLN A 165 -1.84 0.57 6.54
C GLN A 165 -2.00 -0.95 6.47
N TRP A 166 -2.98 -1.46 5.71
CA TRP A 166 -3.10 -2.90 5.50
C TRP A 166 -1.86 -3.49 4.82
N ALA A 167 -1.35 -2.81 3.78
CA ALA A 167 -0.12 -3.21 3.12
C ALA A 167 1.08 -3.13 4.07
N THR A 168 1.16 -2.08 4.88
CA THR A 168 2.17 -1.91 5.93
C THR A 168 2.18 -3.11 6.86
N THR A 169 1.03 -3.47 7.44
CA THR A 169 0.89 -4.61 8.35
C THR A 169 1.28 -5.92 7.66
N ALA A 170 0.76 -6.20 6.46
CA ALA A 170 1.04 -7.44 5.76
C ALA A 170 2.53 -7.62 5.43
N ILE A 171 3.19 -6.54 4.98
CA ILE A 171 4.62 -6.54 4.64
C ILE A 171 5.46 -6.65 5.92
N GLN A 172 5.14 -5.87 6.96
CA GLN A 172 5.87 -5.87 8.23
C GLN A 172 5.83 -7.23 8.92
N MET A 173 4.68 -7.90 8.92
CA MET A 173 4.52 -9.25 9.49
C MET A 173 5.35 -10.30 8.73
N ALA A 174 5.49 -10.16 7.40
CA ALA A 174 6.31 -11.05 6.60
C ALA A 174 7.82 -10.86 6.84
N ILE A 175 8.26 -9.61 7.06
CA ILE A 175 9.66 -9.27 7.31
C ILE A 175 10.08 -9.63 8.74
N SER A 176 9.21 -9.41 9.73
CA SER A 176 9.50 -9.68 11.13
C SER A 176 9.42 -11.17 11.50
N GLY A 177 8.82 -12.01 10.64
CA GLY A 177 8.63 -13.44 10.92
C GLY A 177 7.61 -13.73 12.02
N SER A 178 6.86 -12.71 12.48
CA SER A 178 5.89 -12.77 13.57
C SER A 178 4.56 -13.47 13.19
N GLY A 179 4.49 -14.06 11.99
CA GLY A 179 3.50 -15.07 11.62
C GLY A 179 2.48 -14.62 10.57
N THR A 180 2.18 -15.54 9.66
CA THR A 180 1.19 -15.38 8.57
C THR A 180 -0.21 -15.01 9.06
N ARG A 181 -0.61 -15.47 10.25
CA ARG A 181 -1.97 -15.25 10.78
C ARG A 181 -2.32 -13.79 11.02
N GLY A 182 -1.37 -12.97 11.50
CA GLY A 182 -1.62 -11.54 11.71
C GLY A 182 -1.70 -10.72 10.42
N ALA A 183 -1.12 -11.23 9.33
CA ALA A 183 -1.20 -10.61 8.00
C ALA A 183 -2.49 -10.94 7.25
N VAL A 184 -3.17 -12.06 7.59
CA VAL A 184 -4.35 -12.55 6.85
C VAL A 184 -5.46 -11.50 6.74
N PRO A 185 -5.91 -10.83 7.83
CA PRO A 185 -6.98 -9.82 7.72
C PRO A 185 -6.63 -8.70 6.75
N ALA A 186 -5.38 -8.23 6.79
CA ALA A 186 -4.88 -7.19 5.89
C ALA A 186 -4.78 -7.66 4.43
N LEU A 187 -4.32 -8.89 4.19
CA LEU A 187 -4.25 -9.47 2.84
C LEU A 187 -5.65 -9.72 2.26
N VAL A 188 -6.59 -10.20 3.07
CA VAL A 188 -8.00 -10.38 2.69
C VAL A 188 -8.64 -9.02 2.39
N ALA A 189 -8.35 -7.99 3.20
CA ALA A 189 -8.84 -6.63 2.95
C ALA A 189 -8.28 -6.05 1.64
N LEU A 190 -6.98 -6.17 1.40
CA LEU A 190 -6.36 -5.72 0.15
C LEU A 190 -6.88 -6.46 -1.07
N GLY A 191 -6.97 -7.79 -1.01
CA GLY A 191 -7.44 -8.63 -2.11
C GLY A 191 -8.93 -8.43 -2.40
N GLY A 192 -9.77 -8.40 -1.36
CA GLY A 192 -11.21 -8.19 -1.48
C GLY A 192 -11.54 -6.79 -1.99
N THR A 193 -10.84 -5.76 -1.53
CA THR A 193 -10.99 -4.40 -2.08
C THR A 193 -10.48 -4.31 -3.51
N ALA A 194 -9.40 -4.99 -3.87
CA ALA A 194 -8.92 -5.05 -5.25
C ALA A 194 -9.97 -5.70 -6.18
N ALA A 195 -10.49 -6.87 -5.80
CA ALA A 195 -11.48 -7.59 -6.59
C ALA A 195 -12.76 -6.77 -6.81
N THR A 196 -13.27 -6.13 -5.75
CA THR A 196 -14.45 -5.27 -5.86
C THR A 196 -14.18 -4.00 -6.66
N THR A 197 -13.00 -3.38 -6.52
CA THR A 197 -12.57 -2.24 -7.34
C THR A 197 -12.49 -2.59 -8.83
N LEU A 198 -11.94 -3.76 -9.16
CA LEU A 198 -11.89 -4.26 -10.54
C LEU A 198 -13.28 -4.56 -11.08
N LEU A 199 -14.18 -5.13 -10.26
CA LEU A 199 -15.58 -5.32 -10.61
C LEU A 199 -16.27 -3.98 -10.93
N VAL A 200 -16.06 -2.94 -10.12
CA VAL A 200 -16.57 -1.58 -10.41
C VAL A 200 -16.00 -1.06 -11.72
N ALA A 201 -14.68 -1.20 -11.92
CA ALA A 201 -14.03 -0.78 -13.15
C ALA A 201 -14.60 -1.49 -14.39
N MET A 202 -14.91 -2.78 -14.30
CA MET A 202 -15.51 -3.59 -15.37
C MET A 202 -16.97 -3.21 -15.65
N LEU A 203 -17.75 -2.86 -14.63
CA LEU A 203 -19.17 -2.54 -14.75
C LEU A 203 -19.45 -1.06 -15.04
N TRP A 204 -18.41 -0.23 -15.16
CA TRP A 204 -18.50 1.18 -15.52
C TRP A 204 -19.26 1.38 -16.85
N PRO A 205 -20.18 2.37 -16.99
CA PRO A 205 -20.41 3.53 -16.12
C PRO A 205 -21.53 3.34 -15.08
N ARG A 206 -21.96 2.11 -14.80
CA ARG A 206 -23.01 1.89 -13.80
C ARG A 206 -22.52 2.40 -12.44
N ARG A 207 -23.37 3.15 -11.74
CA ARG A 207 -23.02 3.78 -10.44
C ARG A 207 -23.27 2.88 -9.23
N TRP A 208 -24.22 1.95 -9.33
CA TRP A 208 -24.53 1.02 -8.23
C TRP A 208 -23.33 0.16 -7.75
N PRO A 209 -22.34 -0.23 -8.58
CA PRO A 209 -21.16 -0.97 -8.10
C PRO A 209 -20.33 -0.20 -7.07
N TYR A 210 -20.45 1.13 -6.98
CA TYR A 210 -19.82 1.89 -5.88
C TYR A 210 -20.38 1.50 -4.51
N LEU A 211 -21.66 1.11 -4.43
CA LEU A 211 -22.23 0.59 -3.18
C LEU A 211 -21.57 -0.72 -2.78
N LEU A 212 -21.26 -1.60 -3.74
CA LEU A 212 -20.51 -2.83 -3.47
C LEU A 212 -19.10 -2.51 -2.99
N MET A 213 -18.39 -1.62 -3.68
CA MET A 213 -17.02 -1.25 -3.31
C MET A 213 -16.95 -0.62 -1.93
N PHE A 214 -17.88 0.30 -1.61
CA PHE A 214 -17.92 0.96 -0.31
C PHE A 214 -18.31 -0.01 0.82
N SER A 215 -19.30 -0.89 0.57
CA SER A 215 -19.70 -1.92 1.54
C SER A 215 -18.58 -2.92 1.79
N ALA A 216 -17.88 -3.34 0.74
CA ALA A 216 -16.72 -4.22 0.86
C ALA A 216 -15.58 -3.53 1.60
N TRP A 217 -15.29 -2.26 1.29
CA TRP A 217 -14.28 -1.49 2.01
C TRP A 217 -14.60 -1.39 3.51
N LEU A 218 -15.83 -1.01 3.88
CA LEU A 218 -16.23 -0.94 5.29
C LEU A 218 -16.21 -2.31 5.97
N GLY A 219 -16.74 -3.35 5.34
CA GLY A 219 -16.76 -4.71 5.91
C GLY A 219 -15.37 -5.29 6.09
N LEU A 220 -14.46 -5.07 5.13
CA LEU A 220 -13.07 -5.49 5.22
C LEU A 220 -12.26 -4.64 6.21
N SER A 221 -12.59 -3.36 6.36
CA SER A 221 -12.02 -2.51 7.41
C SER A 221 -12.45 -3.00 8.79
N ALA A 222 -13.71 -3.40 8.96
CA ALA A 222 -14.21 -3.99 10.20
C ALA A 222 -13.49 -5.32 10.53
N LEU A 223 -13.22 -6.15 9.51
CA LEU A 223 -12.40 -7.36 9.68
C LEU A 223 -11.00 -7.01 10.23
N VAL A 224 -10.31 -6.03 9.62
CA VAL A 224 -8.99 -5.59 10.09
C VAL A 224 -9.04 -4.99 11.49
N TYR A 225 -10.09 -4.23 11.79
CA TYR A 225 -10.27 -3.60 13.11
C TYR A 225 -10.51 -4.62 14.22
N HIS A 226 -11.32 -5.66 13.98
CA HIS A 226 -11.64 -6.68 14.98
C HIS A 226 -10.64 -7.82 15.06
N GLN A 227 -9.77 -7.97 14.05
CA GLN A 227 -8.69 -8.95 14.03
C GLN A 227 -7.35 -8.26 13.76
N PRO A 228 -6.88 -7.39 14.67
CA PRO A 228 -5.61 -6.72 14.50
C PRO A 228 -4.45 -7.73 14.54
N ALA A 229 -3.34 -7.38 13.90
CA ALA A 229 -2.10 -8.14 14.03
C ALA A 229 -1.66 -8.17 15.51
N PRO A 230 -1.06 -9.28 15.98
CA PRO A 230 -0.56 -9.36 17.34
C PRO A 230 0.52 -8.28 17.61
N PRO A 231 0.60 -7.74 18.84
CA PRO A 231 1.56 -6.70 19.18
C PRO A 231 3.00 -7.19 19.03
N GLU A 232 3.91 -6.30 18.65
CA GLU A 232 5.31 -6.65 18.44
C GLU A 232 6.00 -7.08 19.76
N PRO A 233 7.06 -7.92 19.70
CA PRO A 233 7.71 -8.49 20.88
C PRO A 233 8.20 -7.46 21.92
N ILE A 234 8.53 -6.24 21.48
CA ILE A 234 8.98 -5.14 22.35
C ILE A 234 7.82 -4.61 23.22
N GLU A 235 6.60 -4.63 22.70
CA GLU A 235 5.39 -4.21 23.38
C GLU A 235 4.90 -5.28 24.37
N ALA A 236 5.05 -6.56 23.99
CA ALA A 236 4.86 -7.70 24.87
C ALA A 236 5.85 -7.67 26.06
N ALA A 237 7.11 -7.28 25.82
CA ALA A 237 8.11 -7.15 26.88
C ALA A 237 7.86 -5.94 27.81
N ARG A 238 7.24 -4.86 27.32
CA ARG A 238 6.85 -3.70 28.15
C ARG A 238 5.62 -3.98 29.01
N THR A 239 4.62 -4.67 28.47
CA THR A 239 3.42 -5.06 29.22
C THR A 239 3.75 -6.03 30.37
N VAL A 240 4.72 -6.92 30.17
CA VAL A 240 5.20 -7.84 31.23
C VAL A 240 6.07 -7.15 32.30
N ARG A 241 6.76 -6.05 31.98
CA ARG A 241 7.54 -5.27 32.97
C ARG A 241 6.71 -4.23 33.74
N GLY A 242 5.50 -3.94 33.27
CA GLY A 242 4.58 -2.98 33.89
C GLY A 242 3.53 -3.61 34.80
N SER A 243 3.51 -4.94 34.92
CA SER A 243 2.64 -5.73 35.81
C SER A 243 3.43 -6.34 36.96
#